data_AF-A0A432GZC8-F1
#
_entry.id   AF-A0A432GZC8-F1
#
_cell.length_a   1.000
_cell.length_b   1.000
_cell.length_c   1.000
_cell.angle_alpha   90.00
_cell.angle_beta   90.00
_cell.angle_gamma   90.00
#
_symmetry.space_group_name_H-M   'P 1'
#
loop_
_entity.id
_entity.type
_entity.pdbx_description
1 polymer ?
#
loop_
_entity_poly.entity_id
_entity_poly.type
_entity_poly.pdbx_seq_one_letter_code
_entity_poly.pdbx_strand_id
1 'polypeptide(L)'
;MSSRKPNYLLITMLLLFSGSGQVRAQDDGFEQAIRAVRDGACLQCHEAEGEWSSWLRSVPPPLLDGAGLRLRPDWLIDWISDPATDEPGTRMPHALAAVPEDQRREVATDITHFLIARDRGPGDWSPVQFHGADVDLGKRFFDTIGCAACHDGAAMSARMARRTTKTALVEELQQSHAIHRSGRMPQINMEPTEAAAIATYLIRDQATDANGDPIIDVIAGLRYEAYLGRFENCEKIVDGELVASGTAETISVDPKPRQDNFGIRFFGEFLVSRPGQYQFSLRSDDGSKLWIDGVLVVDNDGVHGPTTRTGSMTLTSGWHGLDARVFEHGGGETILVLWSGPGIDKEREFRPAELRTRSSVALPVEPPFRLVPGRIIRGGQAYSTYGCNACHEPKAAPNQKNWNQLRAEPVGCLST
;
A
#
# COMPACT_ATOMS: atom_id res chain seq x y z
N MET A 1 -2.64 -46.92 9.04
CA MET A 1 -1.27 -46.38 9.05
C MET A 1 -1.37 -44.94 9.50
N SER A 2 -1.01 -44.68 10.77
CA SER A 2 -1.20 -43.41 11.48
C SER A 2 0.06 -42.55 11.30
N SER A 3 -0.09 -41.33 10.79
CA SER A 3 1.02 -40.37 10.64
C SER A 3 1.31 -39.71 11.98
N ARG A 4 2.55 -39.86 12.45
CA ARG A 4 3.06 -39.25 13.68
C ARG A 4 3.21 -37.74 13.48
N LYS A 5 2.48 -36.94 14.25
CA LYS A 5 2.77 -35.52 14.47
C LYS A 5 4.05 -35.38 15.32
N PRO A 6 4.96 -34.42 15.07
CA PRO A 6 6.16 -34.26 15.87
C PRO A 6 5.81 -33.60 17.21
N ASN A 7 6.16 -34.26 18.32
CA ASN A 7 6.11 -33.69 19.67
C ASN A 7 7.23 -32.65 19.83
N TYR A 8 6.93 -31.39 19.59
CA TYR A 8 7.86 -30.26 19.79
C TYR A 8 8.06 -29.86 21.27
N LEU A 9 7.39 -30.51 22.23
CA LEU A 9 7.34 -30.05 23.62
C LEU A 9 8.25 -30.78 24.62
N LEU A 10 9.13 -31.70 24.20
CA LEU A 10 9.92 -32.50 25.16
C LEU A 10 11.45 -32.50 24.96
N ILE A 11 12.00 -31.84 23.94
CA ILE A 11 13.43 -32.02 23.57
C ILE A 11 14.11 -30.68 23.28
N THR A 12 14.10 -29.73 24.22
CA THR A 12 15.22 -28.77 24.41
C THR A 12 15.21 -28.11 25.78
N MET A 13 14.66 -28.77 26.80
CA MET A 13 14.72 -28.32 28.19
C MET A 13 15.62 -29.23 29.06
N LEU A 14 16.55 -29.95 28.41
CA LEU A 14 17.44 -30.93 29.05
C LEU A 14 18.93 -30.59 28.95
N LEU A 15 19.28 -29.40 28.47
CA LEU A 15 20.64 -28.86 28.48
C LEU A 15 20.48 -27.37 28.84
N LEU A 16 20.57 -26.96 30.11
CA LEU A 16 21.83 -26.46 30.69
C LEU A 16 21.72 -26.30 32.23
N PHE A 17 21.21 -27.33 32.92
CA PHE A 17 21.50 -27.53 34.35
C PHE A 17 22.37 -28.77 34.50
N SER A 18 23.58 -28.71 33.97
CA SER A 18 24.70 -29.49 34.52
C SER A 18 25.90 -28.57 34.62
N GLY A 19 26.36 -28.36 35.86
CA GLY A 19 27.45 -27.44 36.18
C GLY A 19 28.77 -27.94 35.63
N SER A 20 29.10 -27.56 34.41
CA SER A 20 30.46 -27.51 33.86
C SER A 20 30.37 -26.88 32.47
N GLY A 21 30.88 -25.66 32.35
CA GLY A 21 30.68 -24.79 31.19
C GLY A 21 31.20 -25.31 29.84
N GLN A 22 30.83 -24.52 28.83
CA GLN A 22 31.11 -24.59 27.39
C GLN A 22 30.02 -25.23 26.53
N VAL A 23 29.06 -24.40 26.13
CA VAL A 23 28.19 -24.62 24.97
C VAL A 23 28.99 -24.27 23.71
N ARG A 24 29.11 -25.19 22.76
CA ARG A 24 29.71 -24.93 21.45
C ARG A 24 28.66 -24.28 20.54
N ALA A 25 28.95 -23.07 20.05
CA ALA A 25 28.06 -22.22 19.26
C ALA A 25 27.80 -22.72 17.80
N GLN A 26 27.79 -24.04 17.55
CA GLN A 26 27.71 -24.60 16.19
C GLN A 26 26.60 -25.65 15.97
N ASP A 27 25.76 -25.94 16.97
CA ASP A 27 24.62 -26.84 16.75
C ASP A 27 23.38 -26.07 16.27
N ASP A 28 22.83 -26.43 15.11
CA ASP A 28 21.62 -25.81 14.53
C ASP A 28 20.43 -25.77 15.51
N GLY A 29 20.36 -26.74 16.43
CA GLY A 29 19.35 -26.78 17.50
C GLY A 29 19.51 -25.66 18.54
N PHE A 30 20.73 -25.20 18.79
CA PHE A 30 21.01 -24.10 19.71
C PHE A 30 20.58 -22.75 19.14
N GLU A 31 20.90 -22.49 17.87
CA GLU A 31 20.45 -21.29 17.15
C GLU A 31 18.92 -21.25 17.03
N GLN A 32 18.28 -22.40 16.78
CA GLN A 32 16.82 -22.50 16.78
C GLN A 32 16.20 -22.20 18.15
N ALA A 33 16.81 -22.70 19.24
CA ALA A 33 16.34 -22.42 20.59
C ALA A 33 16.47 -20.93 20.95
N ILE A 34 17.60 -20.29 20.64
CA ILE A 34 17.76 -18.84 20.82
C ILE A 34 16.71 -18.07 20.03
N ARG A 35 16.49 -18.41 18.75
CA ARG A 35 15.47 -17.76 17.92
C ARG A 35 14.08 -17.95 18.50
N ALA A 36 13.72 -19.14 18.94
CA ALA A 36 12.43 -19.42 19.55
C ALA A 36 12.18 -18.54 20.79
N VAL A 37 13.18 -18.43 21.68
CA VAL A 37 13.09 -17.56 22.87
C VAL A 37 13.00 -16.08 22.49
N ARG A 38 13.78 -15.65 21.49
CA ARG A 38 13.83 -14.26 21.05
C ARG A 38 12.55 -13.83 20.34
N ASP A 39 12.07 -14.66 19.43
CA ASP A 39 10.88 -14.41 18.61
C ASP A 39 9.59 -14.58 19.42
N GLY A 40 9.56 -15.52 20.38
CA GLY A 40 8.47 -15.65 21.36
C GLY A 40 8.48 -14.58 22.46
N ALA A 41 9.43 -13.64 22.41
CA ALA A 41 9.58 -12.53 23.34
C ALA A 41 9.56 -12.93 24.83
N CYS A 42 10.10 -14.10 25.17
CA CYS A 42 9.97 -14.67 26.52
C CYS A 42 10.53 -13.74 27.61
N LEU A 43 11.56 -12.95 27.27
CA LEU A 43 12.21 -12.02 28.20
C LEU A 43 11.36 -10.79 28.58
N GLN A 44 10.20 -10.58 27.95
CA GLN A 44 9.25 -9.56 28.39
C GLN A 44 8.62 -9.94 29.76
N CYS A 45 8.49 -11.25 30.01
CA CYS A 45 7.90 -11.79 31.23
C CYS A 45 8.87 -12.61 32.08
N HIS A 46 10.02 -13.01 31.54
CA HIS A 46 10.98 -13.87 32.23
C HIS A 46 12.37 -13.25 32.31
N GLU A 47 12.94 -13.23 33.52
CA GLU A 47 14.28 -12.68 33.74
C GLU A 47 15.37 -13.71 33.40
N ALA A 48 16.32 -13.33 32.55
CA ALA A 48 17.51 -14.16 32.26
C ALA A 48 18.76 -13.47 32.83
N GLU A 49 19.58 -14.22 33.55
CA GLU A 49 20.81 -13.71 34.17
C GLU A 49 22.06 -13.96 33.30
N GLY A 50 23.11 -13.15 33.50
CA GLY A 50 24.42 -13.31 32.87
C GLY A 50 24.49 -12.86 31.40
N GLU A 51 25.56 -13.27 30.70
CA GLU A 51 25.83 -12.88 29.31
C GLU A 51 24.71 -13.27 28.33
N TRP A 52 23.96 -14.32 28.66
CA TRP A 52 22.81 -14.84 27.91
C TRP A 52 21.65 -13.84 27.78
N SER A 53 21.49 -12.93 28.75
CA SER A 53 20.44 -11.90 28.74
C SER A 53 20.51 -11.01 27.49
N SER A 54 21.70 -10.84 26.90
CA SER A 54 21.88 -10.05 25.67
C SER A 54 21.54 -10.83 24.40
N TRP A 55 21.77 -12.14 24.38
CA TRP A 55 21.51 -13.02 23.23
C TRP A 55 20.03 -13.36 23.09
N LEU A 56 19.33 -13.45 24.22
CA LEU A 56 17.91 -13.80 24.28
C LEU A 56 16.98 -12.58 24.18
N ARG A 57 17.53 -11.35 24.12
CA ARG A 57 16.74 -10.12 24.06
C ARG A 57 15.83 -10.10 22.84
N SER A 58 14.52 -10.10 23.11
CA SER A 58 13.49 -9.97 22.09
C SER A 58 13.65 -8.66 21.34
N VAL A 59 13.46 -8.70 20.03
CA VAL A 59 13.28 -7.48 19.25
C VAL A 59 11.96 -6.82 19.72
N PRO A 60 11.95 -5.51 20.03
CA PRO A 60 10.76 -4.84 20.54
C PRO A 60 9.52 -5.09 19.64
N PRO A 61 8.33 -5.21 20.22
CA PRO A 61 7.11 -5.34 19.44
C PRO A 61 6.83 -4.05 18.66
N PRO A 62 6.04 -4.12 17.56
CA PRO A 62 5.61 -2.92 16.86
C PRO A 62 4.75 -2.04 17.77
N LEU A 63 4.80 -0.72 17.53
CA LEU A 63 3.92 0.22 18.21
C LEU A 63 2.48 -0.01 17.75
N LEU A 64 1.58 -0.18 18.71
CA LEU A 64 0.16 -0.25 18.41
C LEU A 64 -0.47 1.14 18.31
N ASP A 65 0.23 2.21 18.67
CA ASP A 65 -0.33 3.56 18.60
C ASP A 65 -0.78 3.88 17.16
N GLY A 66 -2.03 4.31 17.02
CA GLY A 66 -2.64 4.56 15.71
C GLY A 66 -2.83 3.30 14.86
N ALA A 67 -2.76 2.09 15.43
CA ALA A 67 -3.08 0.86 14.71
C ALA A 67 -4.50 0.88 14.15
N GLY A 68 -5.47 1.42 14.90
CA GLY A 68 -6.85 1.59 14.44
C GLY A 68 -7.03 2.64 13.34
N LEU A 69 -6.02 3.50 13.14
CA LEU A 69 -5.98 4.47 12.04
C LEU A 69 -5.33 3.89 10.77
N ARG A 70 -4.46 2.89 10.92
CA ARG A 70 -3.59 2.39 9.84
C ARG A 70 -3.93 1.00 9.34
N LEU A 71 -4.57 0.17 10.17
CA LEU A 71 -4.84 -1.23 9.88
C LEU A 71 -6.34 -1.47 9.73
N ARG A 72 -6.72 -2.23 8.70
CA ARG A 72 -8.11 -2.54 8.42
C ARG A 72 -8.69 -3.39 9.55
N PRO A 73 -9.89 -3.07 10.08
CA PRO A 73 -10.47 -3.79 11.21
C PRO A 73 -10.72 -5.28 10.98
N ASP A 74 -11.16 -5.68 9.79
CA ASP A 74 -11.34 -7.08 9.39
C ASP A 74 -10.01 -7.85 9.40
N TRP A 75 -8.95 -7.24 8.87
CA TRP A 75 -7.61 -7.79 8.96
C TRP A 75 -7.11 -7.88 10.40
N LEU A 76 -7.32 -6.86 11.24
CA LEU A 76 -6.95 -6.90 12.66
C LEU A 76 -7.65 -8.06 13.39
N ILE A 77 -8.92 -8.30 13.10
CA ILE A 77 -9.68 -9.41 13.66
C ILE A 77 -9.07 -10.75 13.28
N ASP A 78 -8.77 -10.94 11.99
CA ASP A 78 -8.20 -12.19 11.48
C ASP A 78 -6.79 -12.40 12.06
N TRP A 79 -5.95 -11.36 11.99
CA TRP A 79 -4.61 -11.33 12.53
C TRP A 79 -4.54 -11.67 14.01
N ILE A 80 -5.39 -11.07 14.85
CA ILE A 80 -5.39 -11.34 16.30
C ILE A 80 -5.95 -12.74 16.59
N SER A 81 -6.85 -13.25 15.74
CA SER A 81 -7.42 -14.59 15.90
C SER A 81 -6.37 -15.68 15.68
N ASP A 82 -5.51 -15.53 14.68
CA ASP A 82 -4.38 -16.43 14.40
C ASP A 82 -3.28 -15.73 13.56
N PRO A 83 -2.27 -15.11 14.21
CA PRO A 83 -1.24 -14.34 13.52
C PRO A 83 -0.41 -15.16 12.53
N ALA A 84 -0.15 -16.44 12.82
CA ALA A 84 0.74 -17.26 12.00
C ALA A 84 0.09 -17.69 10.68
N THR A 85 -1.25 -17.77 10.68
CA THR A 85 -2.04 -18.08 9.48
C THR A 85 -2.05 -16.89 8.50
N ASP A 86 -2.17 -15.65 9.00
CA ASP A 86 -2.18 -14.44 8.15
C ASP A 86 -0.76 -14.00 7.73
N GLU A 87 0.25 -14.08 8.59
CA GLU A 87 1.65 -13.79 8.23
C GLU A 87 2.60 -14.86 8.80
N PRO A 88 2.94 -15.88 7.99
CA PRO A 88 3.88 -16.91 8.37
C PRO A 88 5.24 -16.32 8.79
N GLY A 89 5.75 -16.78 9.94
CA GLY A 89 7.02 -16.31 10.50
C GLY A 89 6.92 -14.97 11.25
N THR A 90 5.71 -14.51 11.55
CA THR A 90 5.50 -13.40 12.49
C THR A 90 6.08 -13.70 13.88
N ARG A 91 6.53 -12.63 14.55
CA ARG A 91 6.97 -12.67 15.95
C ARG A 91 5.81 -12.46 16.92
N MET A 92 4.60 -12.20 16.43
CA MET A 92 3.42 -12.09 17.28
C MET A 92 3.03 -13.50 17.76
N PRO A 93 3.01 -13.77 19.08
CA PRO A 93 2.56 -15.06 19.58
C PRO A 93 1.06 -15.25 19.35
N HIS A 94 0.62 -16.51 19.28
CA HIS A 94 -0.81 -16.85 19.21
C HIS A 94 -1.48 -16.70 20.57
N ALA A 95 -1.72 -15.45 20.99
CA ALA A 95 -2.25 -15.11 22.32
C ALA A 95 -3.62 -15.76 22.62
N LEU A 96 -4.40 -16.07 21.59
CA LEU A 96 -5.72 -16.70 21.71
C LEU A 96 -5.71 -18.22 21.49
N ALA A 97 -4.54 -18.88 21.50
CA ALA A 97 -4.42 -20.32 21.30
C ALA A 97 -5.31 -21.13 22.25
N ALA A 98 -5.36 -20.74 23.53
CA ALA A 98 -6.16 -21.37 24.56
C ALA A 98 -7.68 -21.10 24.46
N VAL A 99 -8.10 -20.14 23.63
CA VAL A 99 -9.53 -19.86 23.38
C VAL A 99 -10.05 -20.90 22.38
N PRO A 100 -11.25 -21.48 22.60
CA PRO A 100 -11.90 -22.36 21.62
C PRO A 100 -11.93 -21.72 20.22
N GLU A 101 -11.62 -22.49 19.19
CA GLU A 101 -11.44 -22.00 17.82
C GLU A 101 -12.66 -21.19 17.32
N ASP A 102 -13.86 -21.66 17.65
CA ASP A 102 -15.14 -21.02 17.32
C ASP A 102 -15.37 -19.68 18.03
N GLN A 103 -14.62 -19.40 19.10
CA GLN A 103 -14.73 -18.17 19.91
C GLN A 103 -13.59 -17.17 19.65
N ARG A 104 -12.46 -17.61 19.08
CA ARG A 104 -11.27 -16.75 18.86
C ARG A 104 -11.60 -15.47 18.10
N ARG A 105 -12.37 -15.60 17.02
CA ARG A 105 -12.78 -14.46 16.18
C ARG A 105 -13.60 -13.43 16.95
N GLU A 106 -14.48 -13.87 17.85
CA GLU A 106 -15.29 -12.96 18.65
C GLU A 106 -14.44 -12.21 19.68
N VAL A 107 -13.52 -12.91 20.36
CA VAL A 107 -12.56 -12.29 21.28
C VAL A 107 -11.65 -11.29 20.55
N ALA A 108 -11.13 -11.65 19.37
CA ALA A 108 -10.34 -10.77 18.53
C ALA A 108 -11.13 -9.54 18.06
N THR A 109 -12.43 -9.70 17.78
CA THR A 109 -13.35 -8.60 17.46
C THR A 109 -13.47 -7.62 18.62
N ASP A 110 -13.61 -8.11 19.84
CA ASP A 110 -13.68 -7.27 21.02
C ASP A 110 -12.34 -6.54 21.25
N ILE A 111 -11.19 -7.23 21.14
CA ILE A 111 -9.86 -6.59 21.22
C ILE A 111 -9.69 -5.50 20.16
N THR A 112 -10.13 -5.76 18.92
CA THR A 112 -10.07 -4.78 17.83
C THR A 112 -10.89 -3.51 18.13
N HIS A 113 -12.08 -3.66 18.72
CA HIS A 113 -12.86 -2.51 19.20
C HIS A 113 -12.12 -1.68 20.24
N PHE A 114 -11.45 -2.35 21.19
CA PHE A 114 -10.64 -1.67 22.20
C PHE A 114 -9.47 -0.90 21.59
N LEU A 115 -8.72 -1.51 20.66
CA LEU A 115 -7.59 -0.86 19.99
C LEU A 115 -8.02 0.37 19.20
N ILE A 116 -9.09 0.27 18.41
CA ILE A 116 -9.61 1.38 17.61
C ILE A 116 -10.17 2.49 18.50
N ALA A 117 -10.87 2.16 19.58
CA ALA A 117 -11.38 3.16 20.52
C ALA A 117 -10.25 3.91 21.25
N ARG A 118 -9.18 3.20 21.62
CA ARG A 118 -7.98 3.79 22.24
C ARG A 118 -7.33 4.83 21.33
N ASP A 119 -7.33 4.57 20.03
CA ASP A 119 -6.77 5.46 19.01
C ASP A 119 -7.74 6.61 18.60
N ARG A 120 -8.83 6.81 19.36
CA ARG A 120 -9.87 7.83 19.17
C ARG A 120 -10.74 7.66 17.91
N GLY A 121 -10.83 6.44 17.38
CA GLY A 121 -11.74 6.09 16.29
C GLY A 121 -11.06 5.34 15.15
N PRO A 122 -11.86 4.80 14.21
CA PRO A 122 -11.31 4.20 13.00
C PRO A 122 -10.67 5.28 12.13
N GLY A 123 -9.63 4.90 11.38
CA GLY A 123 -9.04 5.76 10.34
C GLY A 123 -10.05 6.19 9.28
N ASP A 124 -9.64 7.11 8.41
CA ASP A 124 -10.41 7.40 7.19
C ASP A 124 -10.25 6.24 6.22
N TRP A 125 -11.30 5.44 6.13
CA TRP A 125 -11.39 4.31 5.20
C TRP A 125 -12.13 4.69 3.93
N SER A 126 -12.35 5.97 3.63
CA SER A 126 -13.09 6.39 2.44
C SER A 126 -12.46 5.81 1.16
N PRO A 127 -13.28 5.47 0.15
CA PRO A 127 -12.77 4.93 -1.10
C PRO A 127 -11.75 5.90 -1.72
N VAL A 128 -10.57 5.39 -2.09
CA VAL A 128 -9.52 6.19 -2.73
C VAL A 128 -9.42 5.80 -4.19
N GLN A 129 -9.69 6.75 -5.08
CA GLN A 129 -9.55 6.57 -6.52
C GLN A 129 -8.08 6.55 -6.95
N PHE A 130 -7.76 5.65 -7.88
CA PHE A 130 -6.47 5.59 -8.53
C PHE A 130 -6.60 5.01 -9.94
N HIS A 131 -5.63 5.29 -10.80
CA HIS A 131 -5.71 4.94 -12.22
C HIS A 131 -4.66 3.90 -12.57
N GLY A 132 -4.83 3.20 -13.70
CA GLY A 132 -3.83 2.23 -14.18
C GLY A 132 -2.43 2.83 -14.32
N ALA A 133 -2.34 4.07 -14.79
CA ALA A 133 -1.06 4.79 -14.90
C ALA A 133 -0.35 4.98 -13.54
N ASP A 134 -1.09 5.14 -12.43
CA ASP A 134 -0.50 5.24 -11.09
C ASP A 134 0.08 3.90 -10.63
N VAL A 135 -0.59 2.80 -11.00
CA VAL A 135 -0.12 1.44 -10.71
C VAL A 135 1.17 1.16 -11.46
N ASP A 136 1.24 1.55 -12.74
CA ASP A 136 2.45 1.41 -13.55
C ASP A 136 3.61 2.27 -13.03
N LEU A 137 3.33 3.52 -12.64
CA LEU A 137 4.33 4.40 -12.03
C LEU A 137 4.82 3.83 -10.69
N GLY A 138 3.91 3.38 -9.84
CA GLY A 138 4.25 2.75 -8.57
C GLY A 138 5.09 1.48 -8.73
N LYS A 139 4.80 0.66 -9.75
CA LYS A 139 5.63 -0.50 -10.09
C LYS A 139 7.04 -0.08 -10.50
N ARG A 140 7.18 0.96 -11.33
CA ARG A 140 8.49 1.47 -11.73
C ARG A 140 9.29 1.92 -10.52
N PHE A 141 8.70 2.71 -9.62
CA PHE A 141 9.37 3.13 -8.38
C PHE A 141 9.72 1.94 -7.47
N PHE A 142 8.81 0.97 -7.33
CA PHE A 142 9.08 -0.24 -6.56
C PHE A 142 10.32 -1.00 -7.09
N ASP A 143 10.49 -1.07 -8.40
CA ASP A 143 11.64 -1.70 -9.05
C ASP A 143 12.91 -0.83 -8.93
N THR A 144 12.83 0.47 -9.20
CA THR A 144 14.00 1.38 -9.26
C THR A 144 14.55 1.76 -7.89
N ILE A 145 13.70 1.94 -6.88
CA ILE A 145 14.11 2.17 -5.49
C ILE A 145 14.73 0.89 -4.90
N GLY A 146 14.45 -0.27 -5.48
CA GLY A 146 15.04 -1.55 -5.09
C GLY A 146 14.20 -2.35 -4.10
N CYS A 147 12.91 -2.03 -3.93
CA CYS A 147 12.00 -2.80 -3.08
C CYS A 147 11.92 -4.27 -3.52
N ALA A 148 12.01 -4.51 -4.84
CA ALA A 148 12.03 -5.84 -5.45
C ALA A 148 13.20 -6.73 -5.01
N ALA A 149 14.28 -6.17 -4.44
CA ALA A 149 15.41 -6.96 -3.93
C ALA A 149 15.04 -7.80 -2.70
N CYS A 150 14.03 -7.36 -1.93
CA CYS A 150 13.59 -8.02 -0.69
C CYS A 150 12.12 -8.47 -0.74
N HIS A 151 11.31 -7.89 -1.63
CA HIS A 151 9.87 -8.10 -1.68
C HIS A 151 9.43 -8.57 -3.06
N ASP A 152 8.62 -9.64 -3.08
CA ASP A 152 7.84 -9.97 -4.26
C ASP A 152 6.63 -9.03 -4.36
N GLY A 153 6.50 -8.31 -5.48
CA GLY A 153 5.48 -7.27 -5.66
C GLY A 153 4.04 -7.80 -5.73
N ALA A 154 3.84 -9.05 -6.17
CA ALA A 154 2.52 -9.68 -6.20
C ALA A 154 2.10 -10.12 -4.79
N ALA A 155 2.98 -10.84 -4.08
CA ALA A 155 2.74 -11.27 -2.71
C ALA A 155 2.60 -10.07 -1.75
N MET A 156 3.39 -9.02 -1.94
CA MET A 156 3.26 -7.79 -1.16
C MET A 156 1.90 -7.13 -1.39
N SER A 157 1.46 -7.06 -2.64
CA SER A 157 0.17 -6.46 -2.99
C SER A 157 -1.00 -7.18 -2.34
N ALA A 158 -1.03 -8.52 -2.46
CA ALA A 158 -2.06 -9.35 -1.84
C ALA A 158 -2.13 -9.12 -0.31
N ARG A 159 -0.97 -8.94 0.34
CA ARG A 159 -0.90 -8.66 1.78
C ARG A 159 -1.34 -7.23 2.12
N MET A 160 -0.84 -6.22 1.41
CA MET A 160 -1.13 -4.82 1.72
C MET A 160 -2.59 -4.46 1.42
N ALA A 161 -3.15 -5.00 0.35
CA ALA A 161 -4.56 -4.84 0.00
C ALA A 161 -5.49 -5.32 1.12
N ARG A 162 -5.11 -6.36 1.86
CA ARG A 162 -5.88 -6.84 3.02
C ARG A 162 -5.60 -6.03 4.29
N ARG A 163 -4.36 -5.57 4.47
CA ARG A 163 -3.87 -5.03 5.75
C ARG A 163 -4.20 -3.57 6.00
N THR A 164 -4.11 -2.70 5.00
CA THR A 164 -4.03 -1.25 5.21
C THR A 164 -4.79 -0.45 4.14
N THR A 165 -4.75 0.88 4.20
CA THR A 165 -5.23 1.78 3.12
C THR A 165 -4.07 2.38 2.37
N LYS A 166 -4.36 2.93 1.18
CA LYS A 166 -3.41 3.77 0.45
C LYS A 166 -2.83 4.86 1.35
N THR A 167 -3.66 5.65 2.02
CA THR A 167 -3.23 6.78 2.88
C THR A 167 -2.29 6.34 4.00
N ALA A 168 -2.67 5.31 4.76
CA ALA A 168 -1.84 4.79 5.83
C ALA A 168 -0.52 4.18 5.31
N LEU A 169 -0.55 3.56 4.14
CA LEU A 169 0.65 3.01 3.50
C LEU A 169 1.60 4.10 2.99
N VAL A 170 1.09 5.24 2.50
CA VAL A 170 1.93 6.40 2.16
C VAL A 170 2.71 6.85 3.39
N GLU A 171 2.01 7.06 4.52
CA GLU A 171 2.64 7.46 5.78
C GLU A 171 3.68 6.42 6.26
N GLU A 172 3.35 5.12 6.17
CA GLU A 172 4.26 4.02 6.53
C GLU A 172 5.51 3.98 5.66
N LEU A 173 5.40 4.21 4.35
CA LEU A 173 6.56 4.26 3.44
C LEU A 173 7.45 5.47 3.72
N GLN A 174 6.86 6.62 4.05
CA GLN A 174 7.61 7.83 4.40
C GLN A 174 8.28 7.73 5.77
N GLN A 175 7.68 7.03 6.73
CA GLN A 175 8.10 7.04 8.14
C GLN A 175 8.19 5.63 8.75
N SER A 176 8.76 4.68 8.01
CA SER A 176 8.75 3.26 8.34
C SER A 176 9.32 2.95 9.71
N HIS A 177 10.44 3.56 10.11
CA HIS A 177 11.02 3.31 11.43
C HIS A 177 10.30 4.07 12.57
N ALA A 178 9.57 5.15 12.27
CA ALA A 178 8.77 5.82 13.29
C ALA A 178 7.55 4.95 13.68
N ILE A 179 6.92 4.34 12.66
CA ILE A 179 5.73 3.50 12.82
C ILE A 179 6.12 2.05 13.20
N HIS A 180 7.17 1.51 12.59
CA HIS A 180 7.70 0.17 12.79
C HIS A 180 9.17 0.20 13.21
N ARG A 181 9.45 0.67 14.44
CA ARG A 181 10.82 0.73 15.01
C ARG A 181 11.58 -0.59 14.97
N SER A 182 10.88 -1.70 14.96
CA SER A 182 11.43 -3.06 14.90
C SER A 182 11.24 -3.77 13.56
N GLY A 183 10.84 -3.02 12.52
CA GLY A 183 10.73 -3.51 11.16
C GLY A 183 12.08 -3.93 10.60
N ARG A 184 12.07 -4.87 9.64
CA ARG A 184 13.27 -5.27 8.89
C ARG A 184 13.50 -4.41 7.65
N MET A 185 12.46 -3.68 7.22
CA MET A 185 12.55 -2.76 6.09
C MET A 185 13.37 -1.54 6.51
N PRO A 186 14.45 -1.20 5.80
CA PRO A 186 15.22 0.00 6.11
C PRO A 186 14.37 1.25 5.90
N GLN A 187 14.69 2.33 6.61
CA GLN A 187 14.13 3.63 6.27
C GLN A 187 14.71 4.08 4.93
N ILE A 188 13.85 4.15 3.92
CA ILE A 188 14.17 4.72 2.62
C ILE A 188 13.65 6.15 2.61
N ASN A 189 14.45 7.10 2.14
CA ASN A 189 13.98 8.47 1.96
C ASN A 189 13.26 8.54 0.61
N MET A 190 11.95 8.77 0.64
CA MET A 190 11.09 8.85 -0.55
C MET A 190 10.33 10.17 -0.55
N GLU A 191 10.17 10.76 -1.73
CA GLU A 191 9.28 11.91 -1.91
C GLU A 191 7.81 11.48 -1.72
N PRO A 192 6.91 12.41 -1.30
CA PRO A 192 5.49 12.10 -1.11
C PRO A 192 4.82 11.47 -2.34
N THR A 193 5.22 11.89 -3.54
CA THR A 193 4.71 11.39 -4.82
C THR A 193 5.16 9.95 -5.09
N GLU A 194 6.41 9.61 -4.77
CA GLU A 194 6.96 8.25 -4.89
C GLU A 194 6.24 7.30 -3.93
N ALA A 195 6.10 7.71 -2.67
CA ALA A 195 5.39 6.93 -1.65
C ALA A 195 3.92 6.69 -2.04
N ALA A 196 3.23 7.71 -2.56
CA ALA A 196 1.86 7.60 -3.03
C ALA A 196 1.71 6.67 -4.25
N ALA A 197 2.65 6.71 -5.19
CA ALA A 197 2.68 5.82 -6.35
C ALA A 197 2.91 4.37 -5.93
N ILE A 198 3.94 4.11 -5.11
CA ILE A 198 4.21 2.75 -4.59
C ILE A 198 3.03 2.22 -3.77
N ALA A 199 2.45 3.04 -2.89
CA ALA A 199 1.27 2.64 -2.12
C ALA A 199 0.11 2.25 -3.05
N THR A 200 -0.12 3.01 -4.12
CA THR A 200 -1.13 2.69 -5.14
C THR A 200 -0.85 1.33 -5.81
N TYR A 201 0.40 1.09 -6.20
CA TYR A 201 0.81 -0.20 -6.74
C TYR A 201 0.54 -1.34 -5.76
N LEU A 202 0.87 -1.17 -4.48
CA LEU A 202 0.73 -2.20 -3.44
C LEU A 202 -0.71 -2.44 -2.96
N ILE A 203 -1.63 -1.50 -3.17
CA ILE A 203 -3.04 -1.66 -2.78
C ILE A 203 -3.97 -1.93 -3.95
N ARG A 204 -3.43 -2.12 -5.17
CA ARG A 204 -4.21 -2.28 -6.41
C ARG A 204 -5.29 -3.37 -6.32
N ASP A 205 -5.02 -4.44 -5.58
CA ASP A 205 -5.94 -5.57 -5.42
C ASP A 205 -7.15 -5.23 -4.50
N GLN A 206 -7.18 -4.04 -3.88
CA GLN A 206 -8.39 -3.51 -3.23
C GLN A 206 -9.47 -3.07 -4.24
N ALA A 207 -9.09 -2.92 -5.51
CA ALA A 207 -10.00 -2.55 -6.59
C ALA A 207 -10.39 -3.76 -7.44
N THR A 208 -10.53 -4.94 -6.83
CA THR A 208 -11.09 -6.12 -7.48
C THR A 208 -12.30 -6.63 -6.70
N ASP A 209 -13.30 -7.12 -7.41
CA ASP A 209 -14.48 -7.73 -6.80
C ASP A 209 -14.19 -9.15 -6.26
N ALA A 210 -15.22 -9.82 -5.73
CA ALA A 210 -15.08 -11.18 -5.18
C ALA A 210 -14.65 -12.24 -6.20
N ASN A 211 -14.80 -11.97 -7.50
CA ASN A 211 -14.36 -12.84 -8.59
C ASN A 211 -12.95 -12.49 -9.09
N GLY A 212 -12.35 -11.41 -8.56
CA GLY A 212 -11.08 -10.88 -9.02
C GLY A 212 -11.20 -9.93 -10.22
N ASP A 213 -12.41 -9.52 -10.60
CA ASP A 213 -12.63 -8.59 -11.71
C ASP A 213 -12.36 -7.15 -11.25
N PRO A 214 -11.65 -6.31 -12.03
CA PRO A 214 -11.38 -4.94 -11.65
C PRO A 214 -12.65 -4.10 -11.46
N ILE A 215 -12.75 -3.44 -10.31
CA ILE A 215 -13.76 -2.43 -10.01
C ILE A 215 -13.30 -1.12 -10.60
N ILE A 216 -13.96 -0.71 -11.68
CA ILE A 216 -13.59 0.47 -12.45
C ILE A 216 -14.76 1.45 -12.49
N ASP A 217 -14.54 2.63 -11.91
CA ASP A 217 -15.38 3.80 -12.10
C ASP A 217 -15.08 4.44 -13.46
N VAL A 218 -16.15 4.80 -14.17
CA VAL A 218 -16.06 5.61 -15.38
C VAL A 218 -16.38 7.05 -15.00
N ILE A 219 -15.37 7.91 -15.06
CA ILE A 219 -15.44 9.33 -14.72
C ILE A 219 -15.47 10.13 -16.03
N ALA A 220 -16.32 11.16 -16.12
CA ALA A 220 -16.35 12.04 -17.27
C ALA A 220 -15.07 12.90 -17.35
N GLY A 221 -14.56 13.14 -18.57
CA GLY A 221 -13.34 13.91 -18.80
C GLY A 221 -12.05 13.09 -18.73
N LEU A 222 -10.94 13.74 -19.05
CA LEU A 222 -9.58 13.20 -19.01
C LEU A 222 -8.95 13.45 -17.63
N ARG A 223 -7.98 12.62 -17.24
CA ARG A 223 -7.09 12.96 -16.15
C ARG A 223 -6.02 13.92 -16.64
N TYR A 224 -5.60 14.85 -15.79
CA TYR A 224 -4.40 15.66 -16.03
C TYR A 224 -3.38 15.50 -14.89
N GLU A 225 -2.11 15.63 -15.26
CA GLU A 225 -0.96 15.74 -14.36
C GLU A 225 -0.14 16.95 -14.79
N ALA A 226 0.11 17.87 -13.86
CA ALA A 226 0.86 19.10 -14.09
C ALA A 226 2.19 19.06 -13.34
N TYR A 227 3.26 19.37 -14.06
CA TYR A 227 4.63 19.24 -13.62
C TYR A 227 5.35 20.58 -13.68
N LEU A 228 6.21 20.84 -12.69
CA LEU A 228 7.20 21.90 -12.79
C LEU A 228 8.50 21.35 -13.37
N GLY A 229 9.04 22.05 -14.36
CA GLY A 229 10.33 21.72 -14.95
C GLY A 229 10.65 22.56 -16.17
N ARG A 230 11.92 22.71 -16.47
CA ARG A 230 12.36 23.36 -17.72
C ARG A 230 12.51 22.27 -18.78
N PHE A 231 11.45 22.05 -19.54
CA PHE A 231 11.38 20.98 -20.53
C PHE A 231 11.81 21.48 -21.91
N GLU A 232 12.44 20.59 -22.69
CA GLU A 232 12.77 20.83 -24.11
C GLU A 232 12.11 19.78 -25.02
N ASN A 233 11.46 18.77 -24.42
CA ASN A 233 10.71 17.74 -25.13
C ASN A 233 9.63 17.11 -24.23
N CYS A 234 8.57 16.59 -24.85
CA CYS A 234 7.40 16.04 -24.17
C CYS A 234 7.65 14.74 -23.40
N GLU A 235 8.68 13.98 -23.76
CA GLU A 235 9.01 12.73 -23.05
C GLU A 235 9.56 13.01 -21.65
N LYS A 236 10.17 14.19 -21.44
CA LYS A 236 10.75 14.59 -20.16
C LYS A 236 9.78 15.20 -19.17
N ILE A 237 8.53 15.48 -19.58
CA ILE A 237 7.52 16.06 -18.68
C ILE A 237 7.30 15.19 -17.44
N VAL A 238 7.20 13.88 -17.63
CA VAL A 238 6.92 12.92 -16.54
C VAL A 238 8.10 12.72 -15.58
N ASP A 239 9.29 13.20 -15.94
CA ASP A 239 10.48 13.23 -15.06
C ASP A 239 10.49 14.49 -14.16
N GLY A 240 9.55 15.42 -14.35
CA GLY A 240 9.44 16.66 -13.58
C GLY A 240 8.77 16.51 -12.21
N GLU A 241 8.74 17.61 -11.44
CA GLU A 241 8.06 17.65 -10.14
C GLU A 241 6.54 17.74 -10.34
N LEU A 242 5.80 16.68 -10.01
CA LEU A 242 4.34 16.68 -10.04
C LEU A 242 3.78 17.61 -8.95
N VAL A 243 3.04 18.66 -9.36
CA VAL A 243 2.51 19.68 -8.44
C VAL A 243 0.99 19.78 -8.41
N ALA A 244 0.31 19.27 -9.44
CA ALA A 244 -1.15 19.17 -9.44
C ALA A 244 -1.62 18.00 -10.31
N SER A 245 -2.77 17.44 -9.95
CA SER A 245 -3.45 16.41 -10.75
C SER A 245 -4.95 16.46 -10.48
N GLY A 246 -5.75 16.01 -11.44
CA GLY A 246 -7.21 15.95 -11.30
C GLY A 246 -7.88 15.50 -12.57
N THR A 247 -9.16 15.87 -12.74
CA THR A 247 -9.91 15.64 -13.98
C THR A 247 -10.12 16.95 -14.74
N ALA A 248 -10.16 16.86 -16.06
CA ALA A 248 -10.37 17.96 -16.99
C ALA A 248 -11.35 17.54 -18.09
N GLU A 249 -12.36 18.36 -18.33
CA GLU A 249 -13.34 18.12 -19.40
C GLU A 249 -12.84 18.61 -20.78
N THR A 250 -11.73 19.34 -20.79
CA THR A 250 -11.08 19.90 -21.97
C THR A 250 -9.56 19.73 -21.88
N ILE A 251 -8.88 19.74 -23.03
CA ILE A 251 -7.42 19.77 -23.09
C ILE A 251 -7.01 21.24 -23.25
N SER A 252 -6.43 21.81 -22.21
CA SER A 252 -6.05 23.23 -22.20
C SER A 252 -4.75 23.44 -21.41
N VAL A 253 -4.23 24.66 -21.41
CA VAL A 253 -3.12 25.02 -20.52
C VAL A 253 -3.59 25.17 -19.07
N ASP A 254 -4.90 25.22 -18.80
CA ASP A 254 -5.44 25.27 -17.45
C ASP A 254 -5.69 23.87 -16.87
N PRO A 255 -5.41 23.63 -15.57
CA PRO A 255 -4.90 24.59 -14.59
C PRO A 255 -3.35 24.61 -14.55
N LYS A 256 -2.71 25.49 -15.32
CA LYS A 256 -1.24 25.60 -15.32
C LYS A 256 -0.73 25.90 -13.92
N PRO A 257 0.35 25.25 -13.48
CA PRO A 257 0.85 25.43 -12.13
C PRO A 257 1.65 26.74 -11.95
N ARG A 258 2.15 27.31 -13.05
CA ARG A 258 2.86 28.59 -13.10
C ARG A 258 2.83 29.17 -14.51
N GLN A 259 3.41 30.36 -14.69
CA GLN A 259 3.44 31.05 -15.99
C GLN A 259 4.31 30.33 -17.03
N ASP A 260 5.56 30.01 -16.69
CA ASP A 260 6.53 29.38 -17.61
C ASP A 260 7.13 28.12 -16.97
N ASN A 261 7.85 27.30 -17.75
CA ASN A 261 8.56 26.10 -17.28
C ASN A 261 7.61 25.09 -16.63
N PHE A 262 6.54 24.73 -17.31
CA PHE A 262 5.64 23.69 -16.83
C PHE A 262 5.37 22.66 -17.92
N GLY A 263 4.90 21.48 -17.53
CA GLY A 263 4.42 20.45 -18.42
C GLY A 263 3.07 19.96 -17.95
N ILE A 264 2.15 19.66 -18.86
CA ILE A 264 0.88 19.04 -18.55
C ILE A 264 0.69 17.81 -19.42
N ARG A 265 0.30 16.72 -18.79
CA ARG A 265 -0.09 15.48 -19.46
C ARG A 265 -1.57 15.24 -19.22
N PHE A 266 -2.34 15.17 -20.29
CA PHE A 266 -3.74 14.77 -20.30
C PHE A 266 -3.85 13.34 -20.80
N PHE A 267 -4.55 12.48 -20.07
CA PHE A 267 -4.73 11.09 -20.49
C PHE A 267 -6.05 10.48 -20.05
N GLY A 268 -6.54 9.53 -20.85
CA GLY A 268 -7.83 8.88 -20.66
C GLY A 268 -8.28 8.19 -21.93
N GLU A 269 -9.58 8.19 -22.18
CA GLU A 269 -10.17 7.62 -23.38
C GLU A 269 -11.12 8.62 -24.05
N PHE A 270 -11.22 8.54 -25.38
CA PHE A 270 -12.23 9.26 -26.15
C PHE A 270 -13.08 8.30 -26.99
N LEU A 271 -14.32 8.71 -27.26
CA LEU A 271 -15.30 7.90 -27.99
C LEU A 271 -15.24 8.15 -29.51
N VAL A 272 -15.01 7.08 -30.26
CA VAL A 272 -15.15 7.03 -31.71
C VAL A 272 -16.49 6.40 -32.10
N SER A 273 -17.43 7.23 -32.54
CA SER A 273 -18.79 6.80 -32.88
C SER A 273 -18.88 6.04 -34.21
N ARG A 274 -17.96 6.25 -35.15
CA ARG A 274 -17.98 5.61 -36.48
C ARG A 274 -16.55 5.21 -36.88
N PRO A 275 -16.30 3.98 -37.35
CA PRO A 275 -14.96 3.60 -37.74
C PRO A 275 -14.52 4.35 -39.00
N GLY A 276 -13.21 4.56 -39.16
CA GLY A 276 -12.61 5.13 -40.37
C GLY A 276 -11.37 5.96 -40.09
N GLN A 277 -10.93 6.74 -41.07
CA GLN A 277 -9.77 7.61 -40.96
C GLN A 277 -10.13 8.92 -40.26
N TYR A 278 -9.43 9.22 -39.17
CA TYR A 278 -9.53 10.45 -38.42
C TYR A 278 -8.27 11.28 -38.61
N GLN A 279 -8.46 12.60 -38.72
CA GLN A 279 -7.40 13.60 -38.80
C GLN A 279 -7.37 14.35 -37.46
N PHE A 280 -6.19 14.48 -36.89
CA PHE A 280 -5.91 15.25 -35.68
C PHE A 280 -5.05 16.46 -36.03
N SER A 281 -5.27 17.54 -35.31
CA SER A 281 -4.51 18.78 -35.38
C SER A 281 -4.14 19.21 -33.97
N LEU A 282 -2.86 19.46 -33.75
CA LEU A 282 -2.28 19.82 -32.47
C LEU A 282 -1.56 21.14 -32.64
N ARG A 283 -2.03 22.17 -31.94
CA ARG A 283 -1.39 23.49 -31.88
C ARG A 283 -0.84 23.71 -30.49
N SER A 284 0.41 24.15 -30.39
CA SER A 284 0.99 24.60 -29.12
C SER A 284 2.00 25.73 -29.29
N ASP A 285 2.14 26.53 -28.25
CA ASP A 285 3.32 27.37 -28.00
C ASP A 285 4.19 26.59 -27.02
N ASP A 286 5.46 26.48 -27.38
CA ASP A 286 6.36 25.35 -27.12
C ASP A 286 5.77 23.96 -27.44
N GLY A 287 6.39 22.90 -26.93
CA GLY A 287 6.26 21.56 -27.52
C GLY A 287 5.03 20.79 -27.04
N SER A 288 4.42 20.03 -27.95
CA SER A 288 3.34 19.10 -27.65
C SER A 288 3.39 17.81 -28.48
N LYS A 289 2.82 16.74 -27.95
CA LYS A 289 2.65 15.47 -28.66
C LYS A 289 1.29 14.83 -28.34
N LEU A 290 0.75 14.12 -29.32
CA LEU A 290 -0.50 13.36 -29.18
C LEU A 290 -0.27 11.91 -29.56
N TRP A 291 -0.59 11.01 -28.63
CA TRP A 291 -0.66 9.57 -28.85
C TRP A 291 -2.10 9.09 -28.77
N ILE A 292 -2.46 8.19 -29.67
CA ILE A 292 -3.74 7.49 -29.70
C ILE A 292 -3.47 5.99 -29.66
N ASP A 293 -4.06 5.28 -28.69
CA ASP A 293 -3.77 3.87 -28.40
C ASP A 293 -2.26 3.56 -28.27
N GLY A 294 -1.50 4.50 -27.70
CA GLY A 294 -0.04 4.39 -27.55
C GLY A 294 0.78 4.64 -28.82
N VAL A 295 0.14 4.86 -29.97
CA VAL A 295 0.80 5.23 -31.23
C VAL A 295 0.92 6.74 -31.31
N LEU A 296 2.12 7.26 -31.57
CA LEU A 296 2.34 8.70 -31.80
C LEU A 296 1.65 9.12 -33.10
N VAL A 297 0.64 9.98 -33.00
CA VAL A 297 -0.15 10.45 -34.16
C VAL A 297 0.29 11.85 -34.57
N VAL A 298 0.58 12.74 -33.63
CA VAL A 298 1.06 14.09 -33.92
C VAL A 298 2.28 14.41 -33.08
N ASP A 299 3.37 14.80 -33.74
CA ASP A 299 4.60 15.29 -33.13
C ASP A 299 4.76 16.79 -33.42
N ASN A 300 4.57 17.62 -32.40
CA ASN A 300 4.79 19.06 -32.42
C ASN A 300 5.77 19.46 -31.31
N ASP A 301 6.82 18.67 -31.12
CA ASP A 301 7.73 18.80 -29.99
C ASP A 301 8.85 19.83 -30.22
N GLY A 302 9.49 20.24 -29.11
CA GLY A 302 10.56 21.22 -29.09
C GLY A 302 10.12 22.63 -28.73
N VAL A 303 11.09 23.51 -28.47
CA VAL A 303 10.86 24.91 -28.10
C VAL A 303 10.57 25.73 -29.36
N HIS A 304 9.39 26.34 -29.45
CA HIS A 304 8.95 27.07 -30.63
C HIS A 304 7.71 27.94 -30.35
N GLY A 305 7.52 29.01 -31.14
CA GLY A 305 6.29 29.80 -31.14
C GLY A 305 5.03 29.01 -31.52
N PRO A 306 3.83 29.61 -31.49
CA PRO A 306 2.56 28.93 -31.74
C PRO A 306 2.50 28.22 -33.10
N THR A 307 2.67 26.91 -33.10
CA THR A 307 2.79 26.08 -34.31
C THR A 307 1.71 25.00 -34.30
N THR A 308 1.16 24.68 -35.48
CA THR A 308 0.17 23.62 -35.66
C THR A 308 0.77 22.48 -36.49
N ARG A 309 0.63 21.25 -36.00
CA ARG A 309 0.95 20.02 -36.72
C ARG A 309 -0.27 19.13 -36.80
N THR A 310 -0.28 18.26 -37.78
CA THR A 310 -1.42 17.38 -38.04
C THR A 310 -0.93 15.95 -38.27
N GLY A 311 -1.80 14.98 -37.98
CA GLY A 311 -1.54 13.56 -38.18
C GLY A 311 -2.85 12.78 -38.27
N SER A 312 -2.83 11.65 -38.96
CA SER A 312 -4.03 10.85 -39.22
C SER A 312 -3.89 9.43 -38.70
N MET A 313 -4.99 8.84 -38.25
CA MET A 313 -5.05 7.45 -37.80
C MET A 313 -6.40 6.82 -38.18
N THR A 314 -6.38 5.54 -38.57
CA THR A 314 -7.61 4.77 -38.76
C THR A 314 -8.04 4.17 -37.42
N LEU A 315 -9.28 4.46 -37.02
CA LEU A 315 -9.85 4.03 -35.74
C LEU A 315 -11.06 3.14 -35.97
N THR A 316 -11.26 2.19 -35.06
CA THR A 316 -12.48 1.41 -34.95
C THR A 316 -13.57 2.21 -34.22
N SER A 317 -14.81 1.71 -34.21
CA SER A 317 -15.79 2.29 -33.29
C SER A 317 -15.53 1.78 -31.88
N GLY A 318 -15.63 2.66 -30.89
CA GLY A 318 -15.40 2.33 -29.49
C GLY A 318 -14.60 3.41 -28.76
N TRP A 319 -14.15 3.07 -27.56
CA TRP A 319 -13.28 3.92 -26.76
C TRP A 319 -11.83 3.68 -27.13
N HIS A 320 -11.07 4.75 -27.34
CA HIS A 320 -9.67 4.73 -27.73
C HIS A 320 -8.85 5.52 -26.71
N GLY A 321 -7.65 5.04 -26.41
CA GLY A 321 -6.74 5.70 -25.48
C GLY A 321 -6.22 7.02 -26.06
N LEU A 322 -6.12 8.04 -25.22
CA LEU A 322 -5.57 9.35 -25.55
C LEU A 322 -4.51 9.71 -24.51
N ASP A 323 -3.33 10.11 -24.97
CA ASP A 323 -2.26 10.75 -24.17
C ASP A 323 -1.83 11.99 -24.95
N ALA A 324 -2.11 13.18 -24.39
CA ALA A 324 -1.71 14.46 -24.95
C ALA A 324 -0.78 15.15 -23.96
N ARG A 325 0.39 15.54 -24.41
CA ARG A 325 1.39 16.22 -23.59
C ARG A 325 1.71 17.58 -24.18
N VAL A 326 1.89 18.57 -23.31
CA VAL A 326 2.36 19.90 -23.67
C VAL A 326 3.34 20.39 -22.62
N PHE A 327 4.34 21.15 -23.02
CA PHE A 327 5.14 21.94 -22.09
C PHE A 327 5.25 23.39 -22.58
N GLU A 328 5.41 24.28 -21.61
CA GLU A 328 5.78 25.67 -21.80
C GLU A 328 7.18 25.86 -21.23
N HIS A 329 8.14 26.26 -22.05
CA HIS A 329 9.49 26.63 -21.63
C HIS A 329 9.53 28.10 -21.21
N GLY A 330 8.91 28.97 -22.00
CA GLY A 330 8.51 30.30 -21.56
C GLY A 330 8.11 31.27 -22.67
N GLY A 331 7.31 32.27 -22.30
CA GLY A 331 6.73 33.20 -23.25
C GLY A 331 5.21 33.24 -23.13
N GLY A 332 4.53 32.97 -24.25
CA GLY A 332 3.08 32.79 -24.26
C GLY A 332 2.77 31.31 -24.38
N GLU A 333 1.65 30.89 -23.83
CA GLU A 333 1.30 29.47 -23.76
C GLU A 333 0.01 29.16 -24.54
N THR A 334 -0.02 28.06 -25.28
CA THR A 334 -1.27 27.55 -25.83
C THR A 334 -1.21 26.04 -26.04
N ILE A 335 -2.36 25.39 -25.92
CA ILE A 335 -2.59 24.07 -26.50
C ILE A 335 -4.00 24.05 -27.09
N LEU A 336 -4.13 23.48 -28.28
CA LEU A 336 -5.42 23.20 -28.90
C LEU A 336 -5.34 21.88 -29.62
N VAL A 337 -6.21 20.94 -29.24
CA VAL A 337 -6.34 19.64 -29.89
C VAL A 337 -7.66 19.59 -30.62
N LEU A 338 -7.59 19.48 -31.94
CA LEU A 338 -8.75 19.35 -32.79
C LEU A 338 -8.73 18.02 -33.54
N TRP A 339 -9.91 17.53 -33.88
CA TRP A 339 -10.06 16.31 -34.66
C TRP A 339 -11.26 16.38 -35.61
N SER A 340 -11.18 15.62 -36.70
CA SER A 340 -12.25 15.43 -37.68
C SER A 340 -12.21 14.03 -38.26
N GLY A 341 -13.33 13.58 -38.85
CA GLY A 341 -13.45 12.25 -39.42
C GLY A 341 -14.90 11.83 -39.60
N PRO A 342 -15.20 10.54 -39.77
CA PRO A 342 -16.55 10.04 -39.93
C PRO A 342 -17.52 10.55 -38.84
N GLY A 343 -18.52 11.35 -39.27
CA GLY A 343 -19.51 11.97 -38.36
C GLY A 343 -19.08 13.30 -37.73
N ILE A 344 -17.92 13.84 -38.11
CA ILE A 344 -17.37 15.13 -37.68
C ILE A 344 -16.89 15.88 -38.92
N ASP A 345 -17.83 16.57 -39.58
CA ASP A 345 -17.61 17.20 -40.89
C ASP A 345 -16.65 18.39 -40.85
N LYS A 346 -16.47 19.00 -39.68
CA LYS A 346 -15.52 20.08 -39.43
C LYS A 346 -14.71 19.78 -38.20
N GLU A 347 -13.42 20.06 -38.31
CA GLU A 347 -12.49 19.95 -37.21
C GLU A 347 -12.94 20.78 -36.00
N ARG A 348 -12.90 20.16 -34.81
CA ARG A 348 -13.32 20.74 -33.53
C ARG A 348 -12.61 20.06 -32.37
N GLU A 349 -12.71 20.63 -31.18
CA GLU A 349 -12.26 20.00 -29.93
C GLU A 349 -13.12 18.79 -29.56
N PHE A 350 -12.59 17.94 -28.68
CA PHE A 350 -13.36 16.88 -28.02
C PHE A 350 -14.46 17.49 -27.14
N ARG A 351 -15.64 16.86 -27.12
CA ARG A 351 -16.70 17.25 -26.18
C ARG A 351 -16.52 16.52 -24.86
N PRO A 352 -16.94 17.10 -23.72
CA PRO A 352 -16.87 16.42 -22.42
C PRO A 352 -17.52 15.03 -22.42
N ALA A 353 -18.67 14.88 -23.10
CA ALA A 353 -19.37 13.59 -23.21
C ALA A 353 -18.65 12.54 -24.07
N GLU A 354 -17.64 12.95 -24.84
CA GLU A 354 -16.79 12.07 -25.65
C GLU A 354 -15.52 11.68 -24.91
N LEU A 355 -15.29 12.21 -23.72
CA LEU A 355 -14.09 11.98 -22.92
C LEU A 355 -14.45 11.24 -21.65
N ARG A 356 -13.64 10.25 -21.30
CA ARG A 356 -13.75 9.59 -20.01
C ARG A 356 -12.39 9.16 -19.49
N THR A 357 -12.37 8.91 -18.20
CA THR A 357 -11.26 8.29 -17.51
C THR A 357 -11.77 7.07 -16.77
N ARG A 358 -10.96 6.01 -16.77
CA ARG A 358 -11.21 4.78 -16.02
C ARG A 358 -10.35 4.81 -14.77
N SER A 359 -11.00 4.88 -13.61
CA SER A 359 -10.33 4.85 -12.31
C SER A 359 -10.71 3.58 -11.58
N SER A 360 -9.73 2.91 -11.00
CA SER A 360 -9.94 1.92 -9.96
C SER A 360 -10.26 2.61 -8.64
N VAL A 361 -10.97 1.90 -7.76
CA VAL A 361 -11.32 2.38 -6.42
C VAL A 361 -10.78 1.41 -5.39
N ALA A 362 -9.91 1.89 -4.51
CA ALA A 362 -9.51 1.14 -3.33
C ALA A 362 -10.72 1.03 -2.40
N LEU A 363 -11.29 -0.17 -2.27
CA LEU A 363 -12.52 -0.36 -1.52
C LEU A 363 -12.32 -0.24 0.00
N PRO A 364 -13.28 0.38 0.71
CA PRO A 364 -13.32 0.41 2.18
C PRO A 364 -13.58 -0.98 2.77
N VAL A 365 -13.59 -1.09 4.11
CA VAL A 365 -14.24 -2.22 4.79
C VAL A 365 -15.76 -2.00 4.74
N GLU A 366 -16.50 -2.97 4.20
CA GLU A 366 -17.97 -2.91 4.12
C GLU A 366 -18.66 -3.97 5.02
N PRO A 367 -19.67 -3.57 5.82
CA PRO A 367 -20.04 -2.18 6.15
C PRO A 367 -18.93 -1.48 6.95
N PRO A 368 -18.91 -0.13 7.01
CA PRO A 368 -17.93 0.60 7.79
C PRO A 368 -17.89 0.11 9.23
N PHE A 369 -16.68 -0.09 9.75
CA PHE A 369 -16.50 -0.57 11.11
C PHE A 369 -17.01 0.48 12.12
N ARG A 370 -18.02 0.09 12.91
CA ARG A 370 -18.62 0.95 13.93
C ARG A 370 -18.27 0.46 15.32
N LEU A 371 -17.74 1.37 16.14
CA LEU A 371 -17.43 1.09 17.52
C LEU A 371 -18.70 0.78 18.33
N VAL A 372 -18.74 -0.40 18.94
CA VAL A 372 -19.76 -0.84 19.88
C VAL A 372 -19.24 -0.71 21.32
N PRO A 373 -19.84 0.14 22.19
CA PRO A 373 -19.36 0.37 23.55
C PRO A 373 -19.15 -0.89 24.40
N GLY A 374 -20.09 -1.84 24.34
CA GLY A 374 -19.97 -3.11 25.06
C GLY A 374 -18.78 -3.96 24.63
N ARG A 375 -18.39 -3.89 23.34
CA ARG A 375 -17.23 -4.62 22.80
C ARG A 375 -15.91 -3.98 23.22
N ILE A 376 -15.86 -2.65 23.32
CA ILE A 376 -14.67 -1.93 23.81
C ILE A 376 -14.29 -2.39 25.22
N ILE A 377 -15.28 -2.51 26.11
CA ILE A 377 -15.07 -2.91 27.51
C ILE A 377 -14.55 -4.35 27.58
N ARG A 378 -15.20 -5.28 26.88
CA ARG A 378 -14.74 -6.69 26.81
C ARG A 378 -13.37 -6.82 26.16
N GLY A 379 -13.10 -5.99 25.16
CA GLY A 379 -11.81 -5.93 24.47
C GLY A 379 -10.67 -5.55 25.39
N GLY A 380 -10.84 -4.51 26.22
CA GLY A 380 -9.82 -4.11 27.20
C GLY A 380 -9.55 -5.19 28.25
N GLN A 381 -10.60 -5.91 28.67
CA GLN A 381 -10.47 -7.08 29.56
C GLN A 381 -9.71 -8.21 28.87
N ALA A 382 -10.13 -8.62 27.67
CA ALA A 382 -9.48 -9.66 26.89
C ALA A 382 -8.01 -9.34 26.58
N TYR A 383 -7.71 -8.09 26.21
CA TYR A 383 -6.35 -7.60 25.96
C TYR A 383 -5.42 -7.82 27.16
N SER A 384 -5.95 -7.65 28.38
CA SER A 384 -5.19 -7.90 29.60
C SER A 384 -5.13 -9.40 29.95
N THR A 385 -6.27 -10.11 29.84
CA THR A 385 -6.39 -11.53 30.17
C THR A 385 -5.47 -12.41 29.32
N TYR A 386 -5.36 -12.11 28.02
CA TYR A 386 -4.55 -12.89 27.09
C TYR A 386 -3.12 -12.33 26.90
N GLY A 387 -2.68 -11.43 27.79
CA GLY A 387 -1.29 -11.01 27.89
C GLY A 387 -0.80 -10.07 26.80
N CYS A 388 -1.68 -9.39 26.06
CA CYS A 388 -1.26 -8.42 25.04
C CYS A 388 -0.45 -7.27 25.66
N ASN A 389 -0.81 -6.88 26.89
CA ASN A 389 -0.13 -5.87 27.71
C ASN A 389 1.27 -6.26 28.21
N ALA A 390 1.72 -7.51 28.00
CA ALA A 390 3.10 -7.90 28.25
C ALA A 390 4.04 -7.28 27.20
N CYS A 391 3.57 -7.21 25.95
CA CYS A 391 4.34 -6.72 24.80
C CYS A 391 3.94 -5.31 24.40
N HIS A 392 2.65 -4.98 24.43
CA HIS A 392 2.10 -3.76 23.87
C HIS A 392 1.52 -2.82 24.94
N GLU A 393 1.35 -1.55 24.58
CA GLU A 393 0.74 -0.54 25.45
C GLU A 393 -0.81 -0.61 25.44
N PRO A 394 -1.50 -0.36 26.58
CA PRO A 394 -0.94 0.02 27.87
C PRO A 394 -0.32 -1.18 28.62
N LYS A 395 0.92 -1.03 29.08
CA LYS A 395 1.61 -2.05 29.87
C LYS A 395 0.91 -2.29 31.21
N ALA A 396 0.76 -3.56 31.58
CA ALA A 396 0.55 -3.91 32.99
C ALA A 396 1.90 -4.02 33.70
N ALA A 397 1.93 -3.80 35.02
CA ALA A 397 3.14 -4.04 35.81
C ALA A 397 3.62 -5.49 35.55
N PRO A 398 4.85 -5.69 35.06
CA PRO A 398 5.28 -7.00 34.61
C PRO A 398 5.40 -7.92 35.84
N ASN A 399 4.59 -8.98 35.89
CA ASN A 399 4.78 -10.03 36.88
C ASN A 399 5.90 -10.96 36.38
N GLN A 400 7.15 -10.47 36.44
CA GLN A 400 8.29 -11.21 35.92
C GLN A 400 8.50 -12.48 36.75
N LYS A 401 8.31 -13.63 36.12
CA LYS A 401 8.56 -14.94 36.75
C LYS A 401 9.96 -15.40 36.36
N ASN A 402 10.70 -15.98 37.29
CA ASN A 402 11.94 -16.65 36.94
C ASN A 402 11.66 -17.85 36.02
N TRP A 403 12.59 -18.19 35.12
CA TRP A 403 12.40 -19.30 34.17
C TRP A 403 12.11 -20.63 34.85
N ASN A 404 12.66 -20.85 36.04
CA ASN A 404 12.40 -22.04 36.86
C ASN A 404 10.96 -22.10 37.44
N GLN A 405 10.17 -21.04 37.28
CA GLN A 405 8.76 -20.96 37.68
C GLN A 405 7.80 -21.19 36.50
N LEU A 406 8.31 -21.43 35.28
CA LEU A 406 7.50 -21.79 34.12
C LEU A 406 6.79 -23.13 34.35
N ARG A 407 5.46 -23.12 34.23
CA ARG A 407 4.62 -24.33 34.21
C ARG A 407 3.73 -24.28 32.97
N ALA A 408 3.44 -25.45 32.39
CA ALA A 408 2.40 -25.56 31.39
C ALA A 408 1.05 -25.30 32.08
N GLU A 409 0.42 -24.17 31.77
CA GLU A 409 -0.90 -23.79 32.30
C GLU A 409 -1.95 -23.84 31.18
N PRO A 410 -3.25 -24.03 31.52
CA PRO A 410 -4.34 -24.11 30.53
C PRO A 410 -4.49 -22.84 29.70
N VAL A 411 -4.02 -21.70 30.20
CA VAL A 411 -4.00 -20.40 29.52
C VAL A 411 -2.60 -19.81 29.71
N GLY A 412 -1.87 -19.53 28.62
CA GLY A 412 -0.54 -18.92 28.73
C GLY A 412 0.41 -19.24 27.57
N CYS A 413 1.65 -18.74 27.67
CA CYS A 413 2.66 -18.70 26.61
C CYS A 413 3.13 -20.07 26.06
N LEU A 414 2.80 -21.17 26.73
CA LEU A 414 3.14 -22.55 26.33
C LEU A 414 1.89 -23.45 26.25
N SER A 415 0.69 -22.84 26.22
CA SER A 415 -0.54 -23.61 26.02
C SER A 415 -0.51 -24.23 24.62
N THR A 416 -0.66 -25.56 24.57
CA THR A 416 -0.72 -26.35 23.32
C THR A 416 -2.12 -26.39 22.75
#